data_AF-A0A842XUJ3-F1
#
_entry.id   AF-A0A842XUJ3-F1
#
_cell.length_a   1.000
_cell.length_b   1.000
_cell.length_c   1.000
_cell.angle_alpha   90.00
_cell.angle_beta   90.00
_cell.angle_gamma   90.00
#
_symmetry.space_group_name_H-M   'P 1'
#
loop_
_entity.id
_entity.type
_entity.pdbx_description
1 polymer ?
#
loop_
_entity_poly.entity_id
_entity_poly.type
_entity_poly.pdbx_seq_one_letter_code
_entity_poly.pdbx_strand_id
1 'polypeptide(L)' 'MVISVTILKAAKNGIRKTHVLNSVSLSYEQFTRYIKFLKARGFIKEHDTLLHTTDKGLDLIEEFDSSRLIRSVLPT' A
#
# COMPACT_ATOMS: atom_id res chain seq x y z
N MET A 1 7.37 -2.60 6.94
CA MET A 1 7.40 -2.22 5.50
C MET A 1 6.50 -3.09 4.63
N VAL A 2 6.39 -4.40 4.87
CA VAL A 2 5.56 -5.32 4.04
C VAL A 2 4.11 -4.82 3.87
N ILE A 3 3.42 -4.47 4.97
CA ILE A 3 2.05 -3.94 4.95
C ILE A 3 1.90 -2.71 4.04
N SER A 4 2.86 -1.79 4.09
CA SER A 4 2.85 -0.60 3.23
C SER A 4 2.86 -1.00 1.76
N VAL A 5 3.75 -1.90 1.36
CA VAL A 5 3.85 -2.36 -0.03
C VAL A 5 2.61 -3.16 -0.44
N THR A 6 2.03 -3.97 0.44
CA THR A 6 0.76 -4.66 0.19
C THR A 6 -0.36 -3.65 -0.12
N ILE A 7 -0.48 -2.59 0.69
CA ILE A 7 -1.47 -1.52 0.46
C ILE A 7 -1.22 -0.81 -0.87
N LEU A 8 0.04 -0.49 -1.20
CA LEU A 8 0.39 0.18 -2.45
C LEU A 8 0.11 -0.71 -3.67
N LYS A 9 0.38 -2.01 -3.58
CA LYS A 9 0.05 -2.97 -4.65
C LYS A 9 -1.46 -3.08 -4.86
N ALA A 10 -2.23 -3.17 -3.78
CA ALA A 10 -3.70 -3.21 -3.85
C ALA A 10 -4.30 -1.93 -4.46
N ALA A 11 -3.69 -0.76 -4.19
CA ALA A 11 -4.16 0.53 -4.66
C ALA A 11 -3.63 0.97 -6.03
N LYS A 12 -2.84 0.14 -6.73
CA LYS A 12 -2.23 0.47 -8.02
C LYS A 12 -3.23 0.95 -9.07
N ASN A 13 -4.40 0.30 -9.13
CA ASN A 13 -5.44 0.59 -10.14
C ASN A 13 -6.62 1.40 -9.60
N GLY A 14 -6.53 1.93 -8.38
CA GLY A 14 -7.69 2.52 -7.72
C GLY A 14 -8.55 1.47 -7.04
N ILE A 15 -8.74 1.61 -5.74
CA ILE A 15 -9.53 0.65 -4.95
C ILE A 15 -10.25 1.37 -3.82
N ARG A 16 -11.45 0.90 -3.48
CA ARG A 16 -12.16 1.43 -2.32
C ARG A 16 -11.37 1.15 -1.05
N LYS A 17 -11.27 2.16 -0.19
CA LYS A 17 -10.57 2.06 1.10
C LYS A 17 -11.06 0.88 1.96
N THR A 18 -12.36 0.60 1.93
CA THR A 18 -12.98 -0.54 2.62
C THR A 18 -12.53 -1.89 2.07
N HIS A 19 -12.31 -1.99 0.75
CA HIS A 19 -11.81 -3.21 0.13
C HIS A 19 -10.34 -3.45 0.49
N VAL A 20 -9.53 -2.39 0.59
CA VAL A 20 -8.14 -2.53 1.06
C VAL A 20 -8.11 -3.04 2.49
N LEU A 21 -8.92 -2.45 3.39
CA LEU A 21 -9.01 -2.89 4.78
C LEU A 21 -9.35 -4.39 4.87
N ASN A 22 -10.31 -4.87 4.07
CA ASN A 22 -10.69 -6.28 4.05
C ASN A 22 -9.61 -7.20 3.46
N SER A 23 -8.69 -6.66 2.65
CA SER A 23 -7.60 -7.41 2.02
C SER A 23 -6.33 -7.53 2.89
N VAL A 24 -6.29 -6.84 4.04
CA VAL A 24 -5.14 -6.83 4.93
C VAL A 24 -5.54 -7.25 6.34
N SER A 25 -4.71 -8.03 7.01
CA SER A 25 -4.94 -8.47 8.39
C SER A 25 -4.61 -7.36 9.40
N LEU A 26 -5.30 -6.21 9.32
CA LEU A 26 -5.12 -5.06 10.21
C LEU A 26 -6.43 -4.69 10.91
N SER A 27 -6.30 -4.15 12.13
CA SER A 27 -7.43 -3.43 12.74
C SER A 27 -7.72 -2.13 11.97
N TYR A 28 -8.94 -1.62 12.09
CA TYR A 28 -9.32 -0.33 11.50
C TYR A 28 -8.40 0.82 11.92
N GLU A 29 -7.97 0.84 13.19
CA GLU A 29 -7.06 1.86 13.71
C GLU A 29 -5.67 1.75 13.09
N GLN A 30 -5.11 0.54 13.03
CA GLN A 30 -3.81 0.27 12.40
C GLN A 30 -3.85 0.68 10.93
N PHE A 31 -4.86 0.23 10.20
CA PHE A 31 -5.06 0.57 8.80
C PHE A 31 -5.14 2.09 8.60
N THR A 32 -5.92 2.80 9.43
CA THR A 32 -6.04 4.26 9.36
C THR A 32 -4.70 4.96 9.59
N ARG A 33 -3.87 4.48 10.53
CA ARG A 33 -2.51 5.02 10.74
C ARG A 33 -1.62 4.80 9.52
N TYR A 34 -1.66 3.61 8.90
CA TYR A 34 -0.91 3.32 7.68
C TYR A 34 -1.33 4.22 6.50
N ILE A 35 -2.64 4.36 6.27
CA ILE A 35 -3.14 5.22 5.20
C ILE A 35 -2.75 6.68 5.43
N LYS A 36 -2.86 7.20 6.66
CA LYS A 36 -2.41 8.55 6.98
C LYS A 36 -0.92 8.74 6.70
N PHE A 37 -0.09 7.79 7.12
CA PHE A 37 1.36 7.83 6.86
C PHE A 37 1.68 7.82 5.36
N LEU A 38 1.08 6.91 4.60
CA LEU A 38 1.33 6.79 3.16
C LEU A 38 0.86 8.03 2.39
N LYS A 39 -0.29 8.60 2.77
CA LYS A 39 -0.80 9.84 2.20
C LYS A 39 0.10 11.03 2.53
N ALA A 40 0.53 11.16 3.79
CA ALA A 40 1.45 12.23 4.23
C ALA A 40 2.82 12.17 3.53
N ARG A 41 3.29 10.96 3.18
CA ARG A 41 4.54 10.77 2.43
C ARG A 41 4.39 10.88 0.91
N GLY A 42 3.17 11.01 0.41
CA GLY A 42 2.86 11.14 -1.02
C GLY A 42 2.93 9.83 -1.81
N PHE A 43 2.82 8.66 -1.15
CA PHE A 43 2.82 7.36 -1.82
C PHE A 43 1.43 6.94 -2.33
N ILE A 44 0.38 7.51 -1.75
CA ILE A 44 -1.01 7.31 -2.18
C ILE A 44 -1.72 8.66 -2.25
N LYS A 45 -2.67 8.75 -3.17
CA LYS A 45 -3.65 9.81 -3.28
C LYS A 45 -5.05 9.23 -3.10
N GLU A 46 -5.95 10.04 -2.60
CA GLU A 46 -7.36 9.69 -2.41
C GLU A 46 -8.18 10.58 -3.35
N HIS A 47 -8.99 9.96 -4.19
CA HIS A 47 -9.93 10.63 -5.07
C HIS A 47 -11.32 10.06 -4.80
N ASP A 48 -12.23 10.89 -4.32
CA ASP A 48 -13.53 10.50 -3.79
C ASP A 48 -13.44 9.39 -2.73
N THR A 49 -13.72 8.14 -3.14
CA THR A 49 -13.70 6.94 -2.28
C THR A 49 -12.60 5.94 -2.68
N LEU A 50 -11.81 6.29 -3.70
CA LEU A 50 -10.77 5.45 -4.27
C LEU A 50 -9.39 5.89 -3.79
N LEU A 51 -8.63 4.90 -3.34
CA LEU A 51 -7.22 5.02 -3.04
C LEU A 51 -6.41 4.64 -4.28
N HIS A 52 -5.52 5.52 -4.70
CA HIS A 52 -4.61 5.30 -5.82
C HIS A 52 -3.17 5.43 -5.36
N THR A 53 -2.33 4.48 -5.79
CA THR A 53 -0.88 4.60 -5.66
C THR A 53 -0.37 5.70 -6.60
N THR A 54 0.53 6.55 -6.10
CA THR A 54 1.20 7.58 -6.90
C THR A 54 2.43 7.02 -7.58
N ASP A 55 3.03 7.76 -8.51
CA ASP A 55 4.28 7.35 -9.17
C ASP A 55 5.39 7.05 -8.15
N LYS A 56 5.56 7.91 -7.14
CA LYS A 56 6.47 7.68 -6.00
C LYS A 56 6.16 6.39 -5.24
N GLY A 57 4.88 6.02 -5.13
CA GLY A 57 4.46 4.76 -4.54
C GLY A 57 4.80 3.54 -5.40
N LEU A 58 4.75 3.69 -6.73
CA LEU A 58 5.17 2.66 -7.67
C LEU A 58 6.67 2.43 -7.62
N ASP A 59 7.48 3.49 -7.54
CA ASP A 59 8.94 3.38 -7.38
C ASP A 59 9.30 2.54 -6.15
N LEU A 60 8.61 2.77 -5.03
CA LEU A 60 8.81 2.00 -3.80
C LEU A 60 8.41 0.51 -3.96
N ILE A 61 7.38 0.22 -4.75
CA ILE A 61 7.02 -1.17 -5.07
C ILE A 61 8.14 -1.82 -5.89
N GLU A 62 8.65 -1.12 -6.91
CA GLU A 62 9.71 -1.64 -7.77
C GLU A 62 11.03 -1.86 -7.01
N GLU A 63 11.40 -0.94 -6.12
CA GLU A 63 12.56 -1.09 -5.24
C GLU A 63 12.40 -2.30 -4.31
N PHE A 64 11.21 -2.46 -3.72
CA PHE A 64 10.89 -3.59 -2.84
C PHE A 64 10.93 -4.92 -3.59
N ASP A 65 10.37 -4.98 -4.81
CA ASP A 65 10.33 -6.19 -5.64
C ASP A 65 11.69 -6.52 -6.26
N SER A 66 12.55 -5.54 -6.49
CA SER A 66 13.90 -5.72 -7.01
C SER A 66 14.89 -6.18 -5.94
N SER A 67 14.59 -5.91 -4.67
CA SER A 67 15.44 -6.32 -3.55
C SER A 67 15.36 -7.83 -3.30
N ARG A 68 16.45 -8.53 -3.61
CA ARG A 68 16.62 -9.98 -3.36
C ARG A 68 16.42 -10.38 -1.89
N LEU A 69 16.72 -9.47 -0.95
CA LEU A 69 16.58 -9.70 0.50
C LEU A 69 15.10 -9.70 0.95
N ILE A 70 14.23 -9.07 0.18
CA ILE A 70 12.82 -8.88 0.53
C ILE A 70 11.95 -9.99 -0.08
N ARG A 71 12.32 -10.53 -1.25
CA ARG A 71 11.61 -11.66 -1.89
C ARG A 71 11.55 -12.92 -1.02
N SER A 72 12.48 -13.12 -0.09
CA SER A 72 12.46 -14.27 0.83
C SER A 72 11.37 -14.20 1.91
N VAL A 73 10.72 -13.04 2.09
CA VAL A 73 9.73 -12.78 3.15
C VAL A 73 8.29 -13.02 2.69
N LEU A 74 8.03 -13.11 1.38
CA LEU A 74 6.70 -13.39 0.83
C LEU A 74 6.72 -14.73 0.08
N PRO A 75 5.97 -15.76 0.52
CA PRO A 75 5.80 -16.97 -0.27
C PRO A 75 4.95 -16.64 -1.50
N THR A 76 5.44 -17.08 -2.66
CA THR A 76 4.80 -16.96 -3.98
C THR A 76 3.39 -17.53 -3.98
#